data_AF-A0A3P6A5Y3-F1
#
_entry.id   AF-A0A3P6A5Y3-F1
#
_cell.length_a   1.000
_cell.length_b   1.000
_cell.length_c   1.000
_cell.angle_alpha   90.00
_cell.angle_beta   90.00
_cell.angle_gamma   90.00
#
_symmetry.space_group_name_H-M   'P 1'
#
loop_
_entity.id
_entity.type
_entity.pdbx_description
1 polymer ?
#
loop_
_entity_poly.entity_id
_entity_poly.type
_entity_poly.pdbx_seq_one_letter_code
_entity_poly.pdbx_strand_id
1 'polypeptide(L)'
;MDSTITESGEQDSDDDGFLKSSHQLRLGKIGKAQTELHVDLDKSYSSLASFLSKRLERAGNHMEKAEESYKKKEWKAVLKHTKVAIKEGVDLCTELYLYRAEAFLATNLIEEAVSELSSAILCLFKKHGFKAPEKNEEEAAINQDKFDKAILNISE
;
A
#
# COMPACT_ATOMS: atom_id res chain seq x y z
N MET A 1 -7.52 -49.27 -32.68
CA MET A 1 -7.63 -49.01 -31.24
C MET A 1 -7.30 -47.54 -31.10
N ASP A 2 -8.36 -46.73 -31.17
CA ASP A 2 -8.26 -45.29 -31.26
C ASP A 2 -8.01 -44.67 -29.89
N SER A 3 -7.16 -43.65 -29.91
CA SER A 3 -6.71 -42.85 -28.78
C SER A 3 -7.86 -42.19 -28.03
N THR A 4 -7.77 -42.12 -26.71
CA THR A 4 -8.41 -41.04 -25.95
C THR A 4 -7.50 -40.65 -24.80
N ILE A 5 -6.62 -39.69 -25.10
CA ILE A 5 -5.95 -38.85 -24.11
C ILE A 5 -7.04 -37.91 -23.59
N THR A 6 -7.45 -38.08 -22.34
CA THR A 6 -8.26 -37.08 -21.63
C THR A 6 -7.32 -35.99 -21.12
N GLU A 7 -7.08 -34.99 -21.96
CA GLU A 7 -6.81 -33.62 -21.53
C GLU A 7 -8.14 -32.98 -21.11
N SER A 8 -8.27 -32.61 -19.83
CA SER A 8 -9.29 -31.67 -19.34
C SER A 8 -9.11 -31.51 -17.82
N GLY A 9 -8.79 -30.37 -17.23
CA GLY A 9 -8.41 -29.06 -17.75
C GLY A 9 -7.79 -28.28 -16.58
N GLU A 10 -6.78 -27.47 -16.86
CA GLU A 10 -6.30 -26.45 -15.94
C GLU A 10 -7.46 -25.48 -15.69
N GLN A 11 -8.04 -25.56 -14.49
CA GLN A 11 -9.00 -24.56 -14.01
C GLN A 11 -8.20 -23.51 -13.22
N ASP A 12 -7.36 -22.77 -13.94
CA ASP A 12 -6.88 -21.45 -13.52
C ASP A 12 -8.08 -20.50 -13.63
N SER A 13 -8.70 -20.12 -12.51
CA SER A 13 -9.44 -18.86 -12.41
C SER A 13 -9.88 -18.54 -10.97
N ASP A 14 -9.36 -17.41 -10.50
CA ASP A 14 -10.15 -16.34 -9.87
C ASP A 14 -10.78 -16.56 -8.48
N ASP A 15 -9.98 -16.82 -7.43
CA ASP A 15 -10.49 -16.60 -6.06
C ASP A 15 -9.41 -16.25 -5.02
N ASP A 16 -8.58 -15.27 -5.33
CA ASP A 16 -7.60 -14.72 -4.37
C ASP A 16 -8.11 -13.43 -3.69
N GLY A 17 -9.37 -13.38 -3.25
CA GLY A 17 -9.94 -12.21 -2.56
C GLY A 17 -9.15 -11.84 -1.29
N PHE A 18 -8.52 -12.81 -0.63
CA PHE A 18 -7.54 -12.57 0.44
C PHE A 18 -6.34 -11.75 -0.04
N LEU A 19 -5.73 -12.10 -1.18
CA LEU A 19 -4.59 -11.35 -1.72
C LEU A 19 -5.03 -9.97 -2.21
N LYS A 20 -6.22 -9.87 -2.82
CA LYS A 20 -6.82 -8.58 -3.20
C LYS A 20 -7.04 -7.70 -1.98
N SER A 21 -7.66 -8.23 -0.92
CA SER A 21 -7.90 -7.53 0.35
C SER A 21 -6.59 -7.09 1.00
N SER A 22 -5.61 -7.98 1.09
CA SER A 22 -4.27 -7.69 1.60
C SER A 22 -3.59 -6.58 0.79
N HIS A 23 -3.70 -6.62 -0.53
CA HIS A 23 -3.17 -5.56 -1.39
C HIS A 23 -3.90 -4.23 -1.18
N GLN A 24 -5.24 -4.21 -1.08
CA GLN A 24 -6.00 -3.01 -0.79
C GLN A 24 -5.66 -2.42 0.60
N LEU A 25 -5.42 -3.26 1.62
CA LEU A 25 -4.93 -2.83 2.94
C LEU A 25 -3.61 -2.08 2.82
N ARG A 26 -2.65 -2.62 2.07
CA ARG A 26 -1.34 -1.97 1.86
C ARG A 26 -1.46 -0.59 1.26
N LEU A 27 -2.41 -0.41 0.35
CA LEU A 27 -2.72 0.87 -0.29
C LEU A 27 -3.51 1.84 0.62
N GLY A 28 -3.91 1.41 1.83
CA GLY A 28 -4.76 2.21 2.73
C GLY A 28 -6.22 2.26 2.33
N LYS A 29 -6.66 1.41 1.39
CA LYS A 29 -8.04 1.37 0.90
C LYS A 29 -8.89 0.44 1.76
N ILE A 30 -9.07 0.81 3.03
CA ILE A 30 -9.68 -0.05 4.06
C ILE A 30 -11.07 -0.56 3.66
N GLY A 31 -11.95 0.30 3.14
CA GLY A 31 -13.30 -0.10 2.72
C GLY A 31 -13.28 -1.14 1.58
N LYS A 32 -12.43 -0.94 0.57
CA LYS A 32 -12.28 -1.91 -0.52
C LYS A 32 -11.72 -3.23 -0.01
N ALA A 33 -10.71 -3.17 0.87
CA ALA A 33 -10.13 -4.37 1.47
C ALA A 33 -11.16 -5.17 2.29
N GLN A 34 -12.06 -4.50 3.01
CA GLN A 34 -13.16 -5.15 3.73
C GLN A 34 -14.15 -5.83 2.79
N THR A 35 -14.52 -5.16 1.68
CA THR A 35 -15.41 -5.75 0.67
C THR A 35 -14.82 -7.02 0.06
N GLU A 36 -13.55 -6.97 -0.37
CA GLU A 36 -12.85 -8.13 -0.96
C GLU A 36 -12.72 -9.29 0.05
N LEU A 37 -12.53 -8.99 1.34
CA LEU A 37 -12.43 -10.02 2.37
C LEU A 37 -13.77 -10.71 2.67
N HIS A 38 -14.89 -9.98 2.57
CA HIS A 38 -16.22 -10.53 2.83
C HIS A 38 -16.70 -11.49 1.74
N VAL A 39 -16.29 -11.28 0.49
CA VAL A 39 -16.63 -12.18 -0.63
C VAL A 39 -16.07 -13.60 -0.42
N ASP A 40 -14.98 -13.72 0.33
CA ASP A 40 -14.26 -15.00 0.54
C ASP A 40 -14.65 -15.77 1.80
N LEU A 41 -15.40 -15.18 2.74
CA LEU A 41 -15.70 -15.82 4.03
C LEU A 41 -16.59 -17.07 3.89
N ASP A 42 -17.30 -17.21 2.77
CA ASP A 42 -18.12 -18.38 2.45
C ASP A 42 -17.28 -19.63 2.08
N LYS A 43 -15.97 -19.48 1.82
CA LYS A 43 -15.05 -20.57 1.47
C LYS A 43 -13.87 -20.64 2.43
N SER A 44 -14.05 -21.32 3.56
CA SER A 44 -13.00 -21.90 4.43
C SER A 44 -11.61 -21.21 4.49
N TYR A 45 -11.50 -20.02 5.11
CA TYR A 45 -10.22 -19.42 5.54
C TYR A 45 -10.31 -18.73 6.92
N SER A 46 -10.90 -19.41 7.92
CA SER A 46 -11.41 -18.73 9.13
C SER A 46 -10.36 -18.07 10.03
N SER A 47 -9.11 -18.54 10.09
CA SER A 47 -8.08 -17.94 10.96
C SER A 47 -7.33 -16.79 10.28
N LEU A 48 -6.95 -16.94 9.01
CA LEU A 48 -6.21 -15.93 8.27
C LEU A 48 -7.10 -14.75 7.88
N ALA A 49 -8.35 -15.01 7.47
CA ALA A 49 -9.33 -13.97 7.22
C ALA A 49 -9.67 -13.21 8.51
N SER A 50 -9.83 -13.91 9.64
CA SER A 50 -10.03 -13.27 10.95
C SER A 50 -8.84 -12.38 11.34
N PHE A 51 -7.62 -12.83 11.10
CA PHE A 51 -6.41 -12.03 11.33
C PHE A 51 -6.37 -10.78 10.45
N LEU A 52 -6.64 -10.92 9.15
CA LEU A 52 -6.67 -9.78 8.22
C LEU A 52 -7.80 -8.80 8.56
N SER A 53 -8.98 -9.29 8.95
CA SER A 53 -10.09 -8.46 9.40
C SER A 53 -9.71 -7.61 10.62
N LYS A 54 -9.04 -8.20 11.62
CA LYS A 54 -8.55 -7.46 12.80
C LYS A 54 -7.49 -6.43 12.41
N ARG A 55 -6.60 -6.76 11.49
CA ARG A 55 -5.61 -5.81 10.96
C ARG A 55 -6.29 -4.65 10.24
N LEU A 56 -7.30 -4.92 9.42
CA LEU A 56 -8.09 -3.91 8.72
C LEU A 56 -8.77 -2.95 9.68
N GLU A 57 -9.41 -3.46 10.73
CA GLU A 57 -10.04 -2.65 11.76
C GLU A 57 -9.02 -1.77 12.48
N ARG A 58 -7.90 -2.34 12.95
CA ARG A 58 -6.85 -1.58 13.64
C ARG A 58 -6.19 -0.54 12.73
N ALA A 59 -5.91 -0.91 11.48
CA ALA A 59 -5.36 -0.02 10.47
C ALA A 59 -6.31 1.16 10.21
N GLY A 60 -7.58 0.89 9.93
CA GLY A 60 -8.60 1.92 9.68
C GLY A 60 -8.74 2.88 10.85
N ASN A 61 -8.89 2.36 12.07
CA ASN A 61 -8.98 3.18 13.29
C ASN A 61 -7.76 4.10 13.48
N HIS A 62 -6.57 3.64 13.11
CA HIS A 62 -5.36 4.45 13.21
C HIS A 62 -5.18 5.43 12.04
N MET A 63 -5.66 5.11 10.85
CA MET A 63 -5.69 6.05 9.73
C MET A 63 -6.64 7.22 10.01
N GLU A 64 -7.86 6.94 10.48
CA GLU A 64 -8.84 7.97 10.85
C GLU A 64 -8.28 8.91 11.93
N LYS A 65 -7.71 8.35 13.01
CA LYS A 65 -7.06 9.15 14.06
C LYS A 65 -5.86 9.95 13.56
N ALA A 66 -5.09 9.40 12.60
CA ALA A 66 -3.98 10.13 12.00
C ALA A 66 -4.48 11.35 11.22
N GLU A 67 -5.53 11.18 10.41
CA GLU A 67 -6.16 12.25 9.63
C GLU A 67 -6.77 13.32 10.55
N GLU A 68 -7.50 12.92 11.59
CA GLU A 68 -8.07 13.85 12.58
C GLU A 68 -7.00 14.67 13.29
N SER A 69 -5.94 14.00 13.78
CA SER A 69 -4.82 14.68 14.42
C SER A 69 -4.05 15.57 13.45
N TYR A 70 -3.96 15.20 12.18
CA TYR A 70 -3.34 16.02 11.12
C TYR A 70 -4.12 17.32 10.90
N LYS A 71 -5.45 17.23 10.76
CA LYS A 71 -6.35 18.41 10.67
C LYS A 71 -6.22 19.35 11.86
N LYS A 72 -5.99 18.80 13.06
CA LYS A 72 -5.78 19.55 14.31
C LYS A 72 -4.33 19.99 14.55
N LYS A 73 -3.39 19.63 13.67
CA LYS A 73 -1.95 19.89 13.81
C LYS A 73 -1.33 19.30 15.09
N GLU A 74 -1.86 18.18 15.55
CA GLU A 74 -1.35 17.44 16.70
C GLU A 74 -0.19 16.52 16.28
N TRP A 75 0.97 17.11 15.96
CA TRP A 75 2.06 16.41 15.27
C TRP A 75 2.55 15.13 15.96
N LYS A 76 2.62 15.11 17.30
CA LYS A 76 2.98 13.90 18.06
C LYS A 76 1.96 12.77 17.86
N ALA A 77 0.68 13.10 17.80
CA ALA A 77 -0.39 12.13 17.57
C ALA A 77 -0.38 11.63 16.11
N VAL A 78 -0.13 12.52 15.14
CA VAL A 78 0.09 12.14 13.74
C VAL A 78 1.20 11.10 13.63
N LEU A 79 2.38 11.37 14.20
CA LEU A 79 3.52 10.45 14.16
C LEU A 79 3.22 9.11 14.85
N LYS A 80 2.46 9.13 15.95
CA LYS A 80 2.03 7.92 16.68
C LYS A 80 1.09 7.08 15.83
N HIS A 81 0.02 7.67 15.29
CA HIS A 81 -1.05 6.94 14.62
C HIS A 81 -0.63 6.43 13.24
N THR A 82 0.08 7.25 12.47
CA THR A 82 0.68 6.83 11.18
C THR A 82 1.65 5.65 11.37
N LYS A 83 2.51 5.68 12.40
CA LYS A 83 3.45 4.57 12.70
C LYS A 83 2.72 3.27 12.99
N VAL A 84 1.61 3.33 13.71
CA VAL A 84 0.82 2.12 14.00
C VAL A 84 0.09 1.63 12.75
N ALA A 85 -0.54 2.50 11.97
CA ALA A 85 -1.20 2.11 10.72
C ALA A 85 -0.23 1.43 9.73
N ILE A 86 0.99 1.97 9.57
CA ILE A 86 2.04 1.35 8.74
C ILE A 86 2.41 -0.04 9.28
N LYS A 87 2.58 -0.19 10.60
CA LYS A 87 2.85 -1.51 11.22
C LYS A 87 1.70 -2.50 11.04
N GLU A 88 0.46 -2.03 11.02
CA GLU A 88 -0.72 -2.85 10.74
C GLU A 88 -0.84 -3.23 9.26
N GLY A 89 0.03 -2.72 8.39
CA GLY A 89 0.18 -3.17 7.01
C GLY A 89 -0.16 -2.13 5.95
N VAL A 90 -0.37 -0.87 6.32
CA VAL A 90 -0.69 0.22 5.38
C VAL A 90 0.61 0.86 4.83
N ASP A 91 1.55 0.02 4.41
CA ASP A 91 2.94 0.38 4.08
C ASP A 91 3.14 0.93 2.66
N LEU A 92 2.09 0.94 1.84
CA LEU A 92 2.08 1.53 0.49
C LEU A 92 1.14 2.75 0.39
N CYS A 93 0.65 3.27 1.51
CA CYS A 93 -0.17 4.46 1.54
C CYS A 93 0.69 5.72 1.60
N THR A 94 0.89 6.34 0.44
CA THR A 94 1.69 7.57 0.28
C THR A 94 1.27 8.69 1.24
N GLU A 95 -0.04 8.83 1.49
CA GLU A 95 -0.60 9.88 2.35
C GLU A 95 -0.06 9.82 3.79
N LEU A 96 0.07 8.62 4.37
CA LEU A 96 0.60 8.48 5.73
C LEU A 96 2.05 8.95 5.83
N TYR A 97 2.86 8.71 4.80
CA TYR A 97 4.24 9.18 4.75
C TYR A 97 4.32 10.70 4.58
N LEU A 98 3.40 11.30 3.80
CA LEU A 98 3.31 12.76 3.68
C LEU A 98 2.90 13.42 5.00
N TYR A 99 1.92 12.87 5.73
CA TYR A 99 1.55 13.36 7.06
C TYR A 99 2.72 13.29 8.05
N ARG A 100 3.53 12.22 7.98
CA ARG A 100 4.73 12.07 8.81
C ARG A 100 5.81 13.09 8.43
N ALA A 101 6.07 13.28 7.14
CA ALA A 101 7.04 14.26 6.66
C ALA A 101 6.69 15.67 7.15
N GLU A 102 5.42 16.09 7.01
CA GLU A 102 4.97 17.39 7.49
C GLU A 102 5.09 17.53 9.01
N ALA A 103 4.69 16.49 9.76
CA ALA A 103 4.83 16.50 11.22
C ALA A 103 6.29 16.64 11.66
N PHE A 104 7.24 15.99 10.98
CA PHE A 104 8.67 16.13 11.26
C PHE A 104 9.20 17.52 10.91
N LEU A 105 8.83 18.08 9.76
CA LEU A 105 9.16 19.46 9.38
C LEU A 105 8.65 20.46 10.42
N ALA A 106 7.39 20.30 10.87
CA ALA A 106 6.79 21.17 11.87
C ALA A 106 7.48 21.10 13.24
N THR A 107 8.22 20.01 13.52
CA THR A 107 9.04 19.85 14.73
C THR A 107 10.53 20.06 14.50
N ASN A 108 10.92 20.59 13.33
CA ASN A 108 12.32 20.85 12.94
C ASN A 108 13.23 19.60 12.91
N LEU A 109 12.65 18.45 12.57
CA LEU A 109 13.34 17.16 12.39
C LEU A 109 13.51 16.88 10.89
N ILE A 110 14.44 17.61 10.26
CA ILE A 110 14.55 17.67 8.80
C ILE A 110 15.00 16.34 8.19
N GLU A 111 15.93 15.64 8.82
CA GLU A 111 16.45 14.37 8.30
C GLU A 111 15.35 13.29 8.27
N GLU A 112 14.56 13.20 9.33
CA GLU A 112 13.41 12.32 9.40
C GLU A 112 12.37 12.68 8.34
N ALA A 113 12.09 13.98 8.13
CA ALA A 113 11.18 14.41 7.07
C ALA A 113 11.63 13.96 5.67
N VAL A 114 12.92 14.10 5.35
CA VAL A 114 13.49 13.65 4.07
C VAL A 114 13.36 12.13 3.89
N SER A 115 13.58 11.37 4.96
CA SER A 115 13.39 9.91 4.96
C SER A 115 11.93 9.51 4.68
N GLU A 116 10.97 10.20 5.27
CA GLU A 116 9.54 9.96 5.03
C GLU A 116 9.13 10.35 3.59
N LEU A 117 9.64 11.46 3.05
CA LEU A 117 9.42 11.86 1.66
C LEU A 117 9.98 10.82 0.67
N SER A 118 11.17 10.29 0.95
CA SER A 118 11.75 9.21 0.15
C SER A 118 10.88 7.96 0.17
N SER A 119 10.32 7.62 1.34
CA SER A 119 9.37 6.51 1.49
C SER A 119 8.07 6.75 0.72
N ALA A 120 7.55 7.98 0.71
CA ALA A 120 6.37 8.36 -0.07
C ALA A 120 6.60 8.16 -1.59
N ILE A 121 7.76 8.56 -2.09
CA ILE A 121 8.17 8.34 -3.50
C ILE A 121 8.25 6.84 -3.82
N LEU A 122 8.87 6.05 -2.95
CA LEU A 122 8.93 4.58 -3.13
C LEU A 122 7.53 3.94 -3.16
N CYS A 123 6.57 4.44 -2.37
CA CYS A 123 5.19 3.99 -2.42
C CYS A 123 4.55 4.26 -3.78
N LEU A 124 4.76 5.46 -4.34
CA LEU A 124 4.27 5.82 -5.68
C LEU A 124 4.85 4.88 -6.74
N PHE A 125 6.15 4.63 -6.72
CA PHE A 125 6.76 3.70 -7.67
C PHE A 125 6.16 2.30 -7.61
N LYS A 126 6.05 1.74 -6.39
CA LYS A 126 5.48 0.41 -6.19
C LYS A 126 4.01 0.33 -6.63
N LYS A 127 3.23 1.38 -6.37
CA LYS A 127 1.81 1.46 -6.78
C LYS A 127 1.63 1.44 -8.29
N HIS A 128 2.56 2.04 -9.03
CA HIS A 128 2.53 2.12 -10.49
C HIS A 128 3.32 1.01 -11.19
N GLY A 129 3.86 0.03 -10.44
CA GLY A 129 4.61 -1.09 -11.00
C GLY A 129 5.98 -0.68 -11.55
N PHE A 130 6.51 0.49 -11.19
CA PHE A 130 7.87 0.86 -11.54
C PHE A 130 8.84 0.01 -10.74
N LYS A 131 9.66 -0.76 -11.45
CA LYS A 131 10.85 -1.38 -10.86
C LYS A 131 11.87 -0.27 -10.62
N ALA A 132 12.45 -0.24 -9.43
CA ALA A 132 13.60 0.64 -9.18
C ALA A 132 14.69 0.30 -10.21
N PRO A 133 15.39 1.29 -10.78
CA PRO A 133 16.45 1.02 -11.73
C PRO A 133 17.48 0.09 -11.08
N GLU A 134 17.64 -1.11 -11.65
CA GLU A 134 18.76 -1.97 -11.30
C GLU A 134 20.06 -1.24 -11.66
N LYS A 135 21.17 -1.57 -11.00
CA LYS A 135 22.45 -0.84 -11.06
C LYS A 135 23.18 -0.95 -12.43
N ASN A 136 22.45 -1.01 -13.53
CA ASN A 136 22.98 -0.91 -14.88
C ASN A 136 22.71 0.51 -15.39
N GLU A 137 23.77 1.24 -15.72
CA GLU A 137 23.72 2.67 -16.08
C GLU A 137 22.77 2.98 -17.26
N GLU A 138 22.56 2.02 -18.16
CA GLU A 138 21.61 2.14 -19.29
C GLU A 138 20.13 2.05 -18.86
N GLU A 139 19.78 1.19 -17.90
CA GLU A 139 18.40 1.10 -17.40
C GLU A 139 18.04 2.27 -16.47
N ALA A 140 19.03 2.85 -15.78
CA ALA A 140 18.87 4.04 -14.98
C ALA A 140 18.43 5.24 -15.84
N ALA A 141 19.03 5.43 -17.03
CA ALA A 141 18.67 6.50 -17.95
C ALA A 141 17.25 6.37 -18.50
N ILE A 142 16.82 5.15 -18.86
CA ILE A 142 15.47 4.88 -19.37
C ILE A 142 14.42 5.07 -18.26
N ASN A 143 14.73 4.70 -17.02
CA ASN A 143 13.82 4.91 -15.89
C ASN A 143 13.76 6.37 -15.44
N GLN A 144 14.83 7.15 -15.62
CA GLN A 144 14.85 8.59 -15.34
C GLN A 144 13.96 9.36 -16.33
N ASP A 145 14.03 9.08 -17.63
CA ASP A 145 13.14 9.71 -18.63
C ASP A 145 11.66 9.39 -18.37
N LYS A 146 11.36 8.15 -17.94
CA LYS A 146 10.01 7.76 -17.51
C LYS A 146 9.57 8.48 -16.23
N PHE A 147 10.49 8.68 -15.28
CA PHE A 147 10.24 9.41 -14.05
C PHE A 147 9.92 10.88 -14.34
N ASP A 148 10.73 11.54 -15.16
CA ASP A 148 10.54 12.96 -15.51
C ASP A 148 9.21 13.17 -16.24
N LYS A 149 8.83 12.24 -17.14
CA LYS A 149 7.51 12.24 -17.81
C LYS A 149 6.34 12.00 -16.84
N ALA A 150 6.51 11.12 -15.86
CA ALA A 150 5.47 10.86 -14.86
C ALA A 150 5.24 12.06 -13.93
N ILE A 151 6.31 12.79 -13.55
CA ILE A 151 6.20 14.02 -12.76
C ILE A 151 5.49 15.13 -13.54
N LEU A 152 5.81 15.28 -14.83
CA LEU A 152 5.14 16.27 -15.69
C LEU A 152 3.63 16.02 -15.79
N ASN A 153 3.20 14.77 -15.92
CA ASN A 153 1.77 14.42 -16.02
C ASN A 153 0.98 14.53 -14.71
N ILE A 154 1.64 14.65 -13.55
CA ILE A 154 0.99 14.87 -12.25
C ILE A 154 0.78 16.38 -12.00
N SER A 155 1.42 17.25 -12.80
CA SER A 155 1.42 18.70 -12.63
C SER A 155 0.40 19.44 -13.52
N GLU A 156 -0.40 18.70 -14.31
CA GLU A 156 -1.54 19.18 -15.11
C GLU A 156 -2.87 18.77 -14.45
#